data_AF-A0A2V2N217-F1
#
_entry.id   AF-A0A2V2N217-F1
#
_cell.length_a   1.000
_cell.length_b   1.000
_cell.length_c   1.000
_cell.angle_alpha   90.00
_cell.angle_beta   90.00
_cell.angle_gamma   90.00
#
_symmetry.space_group_name_H-M   'P 1'
#
loop_
_entity.id
_entity.type
_entity.pdbx_description
1 polymer ?
#
loop_
_entity_poly.entity_id
_entity_poly.type
_entity_poly.pdbx_seq_one_letter_code
_entity_poly.pdbx_strand_id
1 'polypeptide(L)'
;MIVSLLTILFSMYLLYVVPIQGRDAEISHMKYITQEFIGLKADIDGLIINNKINLPIARSFELGTLSSVGSGALSILPVSSFIEASGTLMVNEQNDFLNVMINGSMVNLSGLPPIVSPPISNPVLELHCNSPSNCPSTPINFTISDRYYNITTQERFSINNTTVNIAITYPNNTPYFTGNASLAIPGYQPTYDLVLQTFSNIASRPLIAQKTLIENLTFPCNLTYNLLKDNALFPNNSTDYYLINPTEATPSDLYAPHTITTKVTEYPPRIGSLQYESNNRYWVNQNLLYEMGGLFLNQPTDGGSSVMLIPSIALTPFQNISQNPDPEYHLKVSINNIRIIDTEDVSGSVSAQIFSKVDKINQNIIKGTDTPSNLGTSSGSSALWKMREGDEPNARAVWLQFLSDDDRINSSDYFDSTKTADSNQMNTTAQLWKRAFDQIKTITNKTLSSSMDNNQNKDFTGWMYIFRMAKSSTSALPYSANIVIGENAKNRLSGDCPAVINDPTQASICENSLRNYLDNPGGSEFILDYMDSEVSIVMQSGAL
;
A
#
# COMPACT_ATOMS: atom_id res chain seq x y z
N MET A 1 -9.49 67.55 9.49
CA MET A 1 -8.67 66.92 10.56
C MET A 1 -9.06 65.46 10.79
N ILE A 2 -10.31 65.17 11.17
CA ILE A 2 -10.80 63.79 11.41
C ILE A 2 -10.57 62.85 10.22
N VAL A 3 -10.89 63.31 9.00
CA VAL A 3 -10.70 62.51 7.77
C VAL A 3 -9.22 62.15 7.55
N SER A 4 -8.30 63.08 7.82
CA SER A 4 -6.85 62.84 7.67
C SER A 4 -6.30 61.85 8.70
N LEU A 5 -6.90 61.80 9.89
CA LEU A 5 -6.50 60.87 10.94
C LEU A 5 -7.04 59.46 10.65
N LEU A 6 -8.25 59.39 10.08
CA LEU A 6 -8.87 58.16 9.58
C LEU A 6 -8.09 57.56 8.40
N THR A 7 -7.63 58.37 7.44
CA THR A 7 -6.84 57.87 6.31
C THR A 7 -5.48 57.31 6.74
N ILE A 8 -4.81 57.94 7.71
CA ILE A 8 -3.55 57.42 8.28
C ILE A 8 -3.80 56.08 8.97
N LEU A 9 -4.87 55.97 9.76
CA LEU A 9 -5.22 54.73 10.47
C LEU A 9 -5.58 53.59 9.50
N PHE A 10 -6.36 53.87 8.45
CA PHE A 10 -6.65 52.88 7.40
C PHE A 10 -5.41 52.48 6.61
N SER A 11 -4.53 53.43 6.28
CA SER A 11 -3.28 53.12 5.59
C SER A 11 -2.37 52.23 6.44
N MET A 12 -2.27 52.50 7.74
CA MET A 12 -1.53 51.65 8.67
C MET A 12 -2.15 50.26 8.80
N TYR A 13 -3.48 50.16 8.84
CA TYR A 13 -4.18 48.88 8.89
C TYR A 13 -3.91 48.03 7.63
N LEU A 14 -4.00 48.61 6.44
CA LEU A 14 -3.75 47.91 5.18
C LEU A 14 -2.27 47.49 5.00
N LEU A 15 -1.32 48.29 5.50
CA LEU A 15 0.10 47.99 5.37
C LEU A 15 0.62 46.97 6.39
N TYR A 16 0.03 46.90 7.58
CA TYR A 16 0.54 46.05 8.66
C TYR A 16 -0.40 44.92 9.05
N VAL A 17 -1.68 45.18 9.24
CA VAL A 17 -2.61 44.17 9.78
C VAL A 17 -3.01 43.16 8.70
N VAL A 18 -3.35 43.64 7.50
CA VAL A 18 -3.80 42.78 6.40
C VAL A 18 -2.73 41.74 5.98
N PRO A 19 -1.44 42.11 5.80
CA PRO A 19 -0.42 41.13 5.44
C PRO A 19 -0.12 40.12 6.55
N ILE A 20 -0.21 40.52 7.82
CA ILE A 20 -0.02 39.61 8.96
C ILE A 20 -1.16 38.58 9.01
N GLN A 21 -2.41 39.03 8.87
CA GLN A 21 -3.56 38.14 8.84
C GLN A 21 -3.52 37.18 7.64
N GLY A 22 -3.15 37.68 6.46
CA GLY A 22 -2.98 36.85 5.26
C GLY A 22 -1.89 35.78 5.44
N ARG A 23 -0.75 36.15 6.06
CA ARG A 23 0.32 35.21 6.37
C ARG A 23 -0.12 34.10 7.33
N ASP A 24 -0.82 34.45 8.41
CA ASP A 24 -1.31 33.45 9.37
C ASP A 24 -2.33 32.49 8.73
N ALA A 25 -3.20 33.01 7.85
CA ALA A 25 -4.14 32.21 7.10
C ALA A 25 -3.44 31.23 6.14
N GLU A 26 -2.44 31.70 5.38
CA GLU A 26 -1.65 30.86 4.47
C GLU A 26 -0.83 29.80 5.21
N ILE A 27 -0.24 30.13 6.37
CA ILE A 27 0.47 29.15 7.22
C ILE A 27 -0.49 28.06 7.70
N SER A 28 -1.66 28.45 8.21
CA SER A 28 -2.67 27.50 8.68
C SER A 28 -3.18 26.61 7.56
N HIS A 29 -3.37 27.18 6.37
CA HIS A 29 -3.83 26.46 5.18
C HIS A 29 -2.79 25.45 4.68
N MET A 30 -1.51 25.83 4.58
CA MET A 30 -0.45 24.89 4.22
C MET A 30 -0.30 23.75 5.22
N LYS A 31 -0.48 24.03 6.52
CA LYS A 31 -0.51 22.99 7.55
C LYS A 31 -1.68 22.03 7.36
N TYR A 32 -2.86 22.55 7.02
CA TYR A 32 -4.04 21.74 6.73
C TYR A 32 -3.80 20.82 5.52
N ILE A 33 -3.30 21.36 4.40
CA ILE A 33 -3.00 20.54 3.21
C ILE A 33 -1.99 19.44 3.53
N THR A 34 -0.92 19.79 4.25
CA THR A 34 0.07 18.79 4.71
C THR A 34 -0.59 17.67 5.52
N GLN A 35 -1.53 18.00 6.41
CA GLN A 35 -2.25 16.99 7.21
C GLN A 35 -3.15 16.10 6.36
N GLU A 36 -3.79 16.63 5.32
CA GLU A 36 -4.60 15.83 4.39
C GLU A 36 -3.74 14.84 3.60
N PHE A 37 -2.54 15.24 3.15
CA PHE A 37 -1.59 14.32 2.52
C PHE A 37 -1.13 13.21 3.48
N ILE A 38 -0.84 13.56 4.74
CA ILE A 38 -0.48 12.56 5.78
C ILE A 38 -1.66 11.60 6.00
N GLY A 39 -2.89 12.11 6.06
CA GLY A 39 -4.10 11.32 6.21
C GLY A 39 -4.34 10.38 5.02
N LEU A 40 -4.19 10.88 3.80
CA LEU A 40 -4.31 10.09 2.57
C LEU A 40 -3.30 8.93 2.56
N LYS A 41 -2.03 9.20 2.90
CA LYS A 41 -1.02 8.14 3.03
C LYS A 41 -1.47 7.08 4.05
N ALA A 42 -1.89 7.50 5.24
CA ALA A 42 -2.28 6.59 6.31
C ALA A 42 -3.46 5.68 5.90
N ASP A 43 -4.44 6.22 5.18
CA ASP A 43 -5.57 5.45 4.67
C ASP A 43 -5.13 4.45 3.60
N ILE A 44 -4.30 4.88 2.63
CA ILE A 44 -3.76 4.00 1.56
C ILE A 44 -2.92 2.88 2.18
N ASP A 45 -1.97 3.20 3.06
CA ASP A 45 -1.15 2.19 3.74
C ASP A 45 -2.04 1.25 4.58
N GLY A 46 -3.08 1.76 5.23
CA GLY A 46 -4.05 0.97 5.97
C GLY A 46 -4.82 -0.03 5.09
N LEU A 47 -5.24 0.36 3.88
CA LEU A 47 -5.87 -0.54 2.91
C LEU A 47 -4.88 -1.61 2.43
N ILE A 48 -3.64 -1.22 2.12
CA ILE A 48 -2.62 -2.12 1.61
C ILE A 48 -2.22 -3.16 2.67
N ILE A 49 -1.93 -2.74 3.90
CA ILE A 49 -1.56 -3.63 5.01
C ILE A 49 -2.67 -4.64 5.31
N ASN A 50 -3.94 -4.24 5.16
CA ASN A 50 -5.09 -5.10 5.42
C ASN A 50 -5.57 -5.89 4.17
N ASN A 51 -4.81 -5.86 3.07
CA ASN A 51 -5.16 -6.50 1.79
C ASN A 51 -6.57 -6.16 1.32
N LYS A 52 -6.99 -4.90 1.48
CA LYS A 52 -8.30 -4.42 1.05
C LYS A 52 -8.19 -3.72 -0.30
N ILE A 53 -8.82 -4.33 -1.30
CA ILE A 53 -8.95 -3.78 -2.65
C ILE A 53 -10.34 -3.20 -2.88
N ASN A 54 -10.46 -2.25 -3.81
CA ASN A 54 -11.72 -1.63 -4.23
C ASN A 54 -12.53 -0.95 -3.12
N LEU A 55 -11.88 -0.54 -2.02
CA LEU A 55 -12.49 0.32 -1.02
C LEU A 55 -12.21 1.79 -1.36
N PRO A 56 -13.24 2.62 -1.63
CA PRO A 56 -13.05 4.02 -1.92
C PRO A 56 -12.72 4.81 -0.64
N ILE A 57 -11.69 5.63 -0.72
CA ILE A 57 -11.32 6.67 0.24
C ILE A 57 -11.68 8.02 -0.38
N ALA A 58 -12.53 8.78 0.29
CA ALA A 58 -12.90 10.13 -0.13
C ALA A 58 -12.27 11.16 0.83
N ARG A 59 -11.54 12.13 0.28
CA ARG A 59 -10.97 13.26 1.04
C ARG A 59 -11.20 14.58 0.31
N SER A 60 -11.42 15.65 1.05
CA SER A 60 -11.56 17.00 0.50
C SER A 60 -10.30 17.80 0.77
N PHE A 61 -9.79 18.49 -0.26
CA PHE A 61 -8.66 19.40 -0.21
C PHE A 61 -9.15 20.81 -0.48
N GLU A 62 -9.12 21.68 0.52
CA GLU A 62 -9.32 23.11 0.32
C GLU A 62 -8.14 23.67 -0.49
N LEU A 63 -8.34 24.09 -1.74
CA LEU A 63 -7.20 24.52 -2.58
C LEU A 63 -6.71 25.93 -2.24
N GLY A 64 -7.52 26.76 -1.59
CA GLY A 64 -7.18 28.12 -1.20
C GLY A 64 -7.49 28.46 0.25
N THR A 65 -6.99 29.60 0.70
CA THR A 65 -7.36 30.15 2.02
C THR A 65 -8.78 30.70 1.94
N LEU A 66 -9.77 30.01 2.52
CA LEU A 66 -11.11 30.57 2.69
C LEU A 66 -11.00 31.89 3.45
N SER A 67 -11.45 33.01 2.86
CA SER A 67 -11.53 34.27 3.60
C SER A 67 -12.57 34.14 4.72
N SER A 68 -12.10 33.82 5.92
CA SER A 68 -12.90 34.02 7.11
C SER A 68 -13.06 35.53 7.30
N VAL A 69 -14.22 36.05 6.89
CA VAL A 69 -14.68 37.39 7.24
C VAL A 69 -14.87 37.46 8.77
N GLY A 70 -13.79 37.78 9.48
CA GLY A 70 -13.80 38.06 10.91
C GLY A 70 -14.49 39.39 11.20
N SER A 71 -15.74 39.30 11.63
CA SER A 71 -16.63 40.35 12.10
C SER A 71 -15.97 41.38 13.04
N GLY A 72 -15.64 42.55 12.49
CA GLY A 72 -15.46 43.80 13.24
C GLY A 72 -16.47 44.83 12.75
N ALA A 73 -16.98 45.69 13.64
CA ALA A 73 -18.13 46.60 13.46
C ALA A 73 -18.02 47.69 12.35
N LEU A 74 -17.15 47.51 11.35
CA LEU A 74 -16.95 48.39 10.20
C LEU A 74 -16.99 47.63 8.87
N SER A 75 -17.96 46.71 8.68
CA SER A 75 -18.14 45.92 7.44
C SER A 75 -18.63 46.71 6.21
N ILE A 76 -18.46 48.04 6.21
CA ILE A 76 -19.00 48.95 5.18
C ILE A 76 -17.98 49.18 4.05
N LEU A 77 -16.76 48.66 4.17
CA LEU A 77 -15.70 48.81 3.16
C LEU A 77 -15.10 47.44 2.76
N PRO A 78 -15.35 46.97 1.53
CA PRO A 78 -14.84 45.67 1.03
C PRO A 78 -13.33 45.63 0.75
N VAL A 79 -12.57 46.65 1.17
CA VAL A 79 -11.12 46.78 0.91
C VAL A 79 -10.26 46.34 2.12
N SER A 80 -10.88 45.80 3.18
CA SER A 80 -10.20 45.51 4.45
C SER A 80 -9.81 44.03 4.68
N SER A 81 -10.09 43.14 3.73
CA SER A 81 -9.69 41.74 3.79
C SER A 81 -8.40 41.48 2.99
N PHE A 82 -7.64 40.46 3.40
CA PHE A 82 -6.51 39.98 2.62
C PHE A 82 -7.01 39.25 1.37
N ILE A 83 -6.16 39.23 0.33
CA ILE A 83 -6.43 38.48 -0.91
C ILE A 83 -6.17 36.99 -0.66
N GLU A 84 -7.11 36.14 -1.04
CA GLU A 84 -6.99 34.69 -0.87
C GLU A 84 -5.80 34.11 -1.68
N ALA A 85 -5.16 33.09 -1.10
CA ALA A 85 -4.24 32.21 -1.80
C ALA A 85 -5.01 31.15 -2.58
N SER A 86 -4.41 30.65 -3.66
CA SER A 86 -4.94 29.55 -4.46
C SER A 86 -3.95 28.41 -4.50
N GLY A 87 -4.40 27.25 -4.97
CA GLY A 87 -3.57 26.06 -5.09
C GLY A 87 -3.96 25.26 -6.32
N THR A 88 -3.03 24.44 -6.78
CA THR A 88 -3.27 23.50 -7.86
C THR A 88 -2.88 22.12 -7.38
N LEU A 89 -3.81 21.19 -7.52
CA LEU A 89 -3.63 19.78 -7.24
C LEU A 89 -3.56 19.06 -8.60
N MET A 90 -2.56 18.23 -8.79
CA MET A 90 -2.31 17.55 -10.05
C MET A 90 -1.89 16.11 -9.80
N VAL A 91 -2.37 15.20 -10.66
CA VAL A 91 -1.84 13.83 -10.73
C VAL A 91 -0.90 13.79 -11.91
N ASN A 92 0.39 13.65 -11.63
CA ASN A 92 1.41 13.67 -12.65
C ASN A 92 1.97 12.26 -12.82
N GLU A 93 1.67 11.64 -13.95
CA GLU A 93 2.31 10.40 -14.41
C GLU A 93 3.70 10.72 -15.00
N GLN A 94 4.55 11.37 -14.19
CA GLN A 94 5.94 11.68 -14.53
C GLN A 94 6.66 10.41 -15.03
N ASN A 95 7.68 10.59 -15.86
CA ASN A 95 8.56 9.51 -16.34
C ASN A 95 9.52 9.03 -15.22
N ASP A 96 8.98 8.89 -14.01
CA ASP A 96 9.68 8.41 -12.83
C ASP A 96 9.45 6.90 -12.68
N PHE A 97 10.55 6.19 -12.45
CA PHE A 97 10.55 4.74 -12.41
C PHE A 97 11.26 4.19 -11.20
N LEU A 98 10.70 3.12 -10.64
CA LEU A 98 11.37 2.31 -9.65
C LEU A 98 11.81 0.99 -10.28
N ASN A 99 13.11 0.83 -10.43
CA ASN A 99 13.70 -0.45 -10.77
C ASN A 99 14.08 -1.20 -9.47
N VAL A 100 13.70 -2.47 -9.41
CA VAL A 100 13.89 -3.34 -8.25
C VAL A 100 14.62 -4.59 -8.72
N MET A 101 15.79 -4.85 -8.14
CA MET A 101 16.55 -6.08 -8.36
C MET A 101 16.68 -6.84 -7.04
N ILE A 102 16.31 -8.11 -7.05
CA ILE A 102 16.22 -8.96 -5.86
C ILE A 102 17.01 -10.23 -6.11
N ASN A 103 17.92 -10.55 -5.19
CA ASN A 103 18.52 -11.88 -5.09
C ASN A 103 17.82 -12.66 -3.99
N GLY A 104 17.09 -13.71 -4.38
CA GLY A 104 16.25 -14.46 -3.46
C GLY A 104 15.76 -15.79 -4.00
N SER A 105 15.15 -16.55 -3.11
CA SER A 105 14.56 -17.86 -3.38
C SER A 105 13.21 -17.69 -4.08
N MET A 106 13.18 -17.93 -5.39
CA MET A 106 12.06 -17.63 -6.29
C MET A 106 11.70 -18.80 -7.19
N VAL A 107 10.46 -18.81 -7.67
CA VAL A 107 9.95 -19.76 -8.69
C VAL A 107 9.37 -19.00 -9.87
N ASN A 108 9.66 -19.47 -11.09
CA ASN A 108 9.07 -18.95 -12.32
C ASN A 108 7.69 -19.56 -12.53
N LEU A 109 6.64 -18.74 -12.45
CA LEU A 109 5.25 -19.16 -12.66
C LEU A 109 4.87 -19.30 -14.13
N SER A 110 5.56 -18.63 -15.05
CA SER A 110 5.25 -18.66 -16.49
C SER A 110 5.62 -19.97 -17.18
N GLY A 111 6.57 -20.72 -16.61
CA GLY A 111 7.00 -22.03 -17.11
C GLY A 111 6.29 -23.21 -16.46
N LEU A 112 5.45 -22.98 -15.44
CA LEU A 112 4.70 -24.04 -14.79
C LEU A 112 3.56 -24.47 -15.72
N PRO A 113 3.37 -25.79 -15.98
CA PRO A 113 2.12 -26.24 -16.56
C PRO A 113 0.98 -25.72 -15.66
N PRO A 114 -0.17 -25.29 -16.23
CA PRO A 114 -1.32 -24.94 -15.41
C PRO A 114 -1.51 -26.11 -14.44
N ILE A 115 -1.50 -25.83 -13.14
CA ILE A 115 -1.69 -26.87 -12.14
C ILE A 115 -3.12 -27.38 -12.39
N VAL A 116 -3.26 -28.45 -13.17
CA VAL A 116 -4.54 -29.05 -13.56
C VAL A 116 -5.23 -29.71 -12.35
N SER A 117 -4.58 -29.66 -11.19
CA SER A 117 -5.18 -29.95 -9.91
C SER A 117 -5.14 -28.68 -9.06
N PRO A 118 -6.21 -27.86 -9.07
CA PRO A 118 -6.59 -27.21 -7.84
C PRO A 118 -6.39 -28.18 -6.65
N PRO A 119 -5.90 -27.76 -5.48
CA PRO A 119 -6.05 -28.59 -4.27
C PRO A 119 -7.54 -28.86 -3.95
N ILE A 120 -8.46 -28.16 -4.63
CA ILE A 120 -9.90 -28.33 -4.56
C ILE A 120 -10.44 -28.47 -5.98
N SER A 121 -10.81 -29.68 -6.41
CA SER A 121 -11.24 -29.97 -7.80
C SER A 121 -12.37 -29.08 -8.35
N ASN A 122 -13.03 -28.28 -7.50
CA ASN A 122 -13.90 -27.16 -7.87
C ASN A 122 -13.84 -26.05 -6.79
N PRO A 123 -13.27 -24.85 -7.08
CA PRO A 123 -13.32 -23.70 -6.17
C PRO A 123 -14.67 -22.97 -6.17
N VAL A 124 -15.53 -23.28 -7.15
CA VAL A 124 -16.90 -22.80 -7.25
C VAL A 124 -17.84 -23.86 -6.70
N LEU A 125 -18.59 -23.47 -5.68
CA LEU A 125 -19.49 -24.35 -4.98
C LEU A 125 -20.93 -24.09 -5.42
N GLU A 126 -21.49 -25.01 -6.21
CA GLU A 126 -22.90 -25.00 -6.56
C GLU A 126 -23.74 -25.58 -5.40
N LEU A 127 -24.34 -24.69 -4.62
CA LEU A 127 -25.21 -25.02 -3.51
C LEU A 127 -26.65 -25.12 -4.00
N HIS A 128 -27.12 -26.36 -4.18
CA HIS A 128 -28.52 -26.65 -4.40
C HIS A 128 -29.17 -26.98 -3.06
N CYS A 129 -29.96 -26.05 -2.53
CA CYS A 129 -30.54 -26.13 -1.19
C CYS A 129 -32.06 -26.20 -1.27
N ASN A 130 -32.59 -27.41 -1.12
CA ASN A 130 -34.03 -27.69 -1.16
C ASN A 130 -34.71 -27.54 0.22
N SER A 131 -33.97 -27.82 1.31
CA SER A 131 -34.45 -27.70 2.69
C SER A 131 -33.29 -27.38 3.66
N PRO A 132 -33.56 -26.82 4.85
CA PRO A 132 -32.52 -26.47 5.82
C PRO A 132 -31.65 -27.64 6.27
N SER A 133 -32.23 -28.84 6.38
CA SER A 133 -31.55 -30.06 6.80
C SER A 133 -30.65 -30.69 5.73
N ASN A 134 -30.84 -30.33 4.46
CA ASN A 134 -30.16 -30.93 3.30
C ASN A 134 -29.49 -29.84 2.45
N CYS A 135 -28.80 -28.90 3.11
CA CYS A 135 -28.07 -27.82 2.48
C CYS A 135 -26.64 -27.79 3.04
N PRO A 136 -25.63 -28.13 2.22
CA PRO A 136 -25.70 -28.56 0.83
C PRO A 136 -26.35 -29.96 0.63
N SER A 137 -26.96 -30.18 -0.54
CA SER A 137 -27.59 -31.47 -0.90
C SER A 137 -26.59 -32.63 -1.05
N THR A 138 -25.32 -32.32 -1.22
CA THR A 138 -24.19 -33.24 -1.08
C THR A 138 -23.20 -32.64 -0.08
N PRO A 139 -22.65 -33.39 0.89
CA PRO A 139 -21.73 -32.84 1.88
C PRO A 139 -20.44 -32.37 1.19
N ILE A 140 -20.11 -31.10 1.37
CA ILE A 140 -18.93 -30.47 0.77
C ILE A 140 -17.85 -30.44 1.83
N ASN A 141 -16.93 -31.38 1.70
CA ASN A 141 -15.82 -31.57 2.61
C ASN A 141 -14.52 -31.49 1.82
N PHE A 142 -13.59 -30.67 2.29
CA PHE A 142 -12.26 -30.61 1.70
C PHE A 142 -11.19 -30.47 2.77
N THR A 143 -10.01 -31.00 2.47
CA THR A 143 -8.84 -30.95 3.35
C THR A 143 -7.77 -30.09 2.71
N ILE A 144 -7.24 -29.13 3.46
CA ILE A 144 -6.07 -28.36 3.05
C ILE A 144 -5.05 -28.56 4.15
N SER A 145 -3.94 -29.22 3.82
CA SER A 145 -2.84 -29.51 4.76
C SER A 145 -3.32 -30.23 6.04
N ASP A 146 -3.14 -29.58 7.20
CA ASP A 146 -3.47 -30.05 8.56
C ASP A 146 -4.91 -29.73 8.99
N ARG A 147 -5.75 -29.19 8.09
CA ARG A 147 -7.11 -28.73 8.39
C ARG A 147 -8.16 -29.43 7.53
N TYR A 148 -9.29 -29.73 8.16
CA TYR A 148 -10.48 -30.29 7.53
C TYR A 148 -11.61 -29.26 7.57
N TYR A 149 -12.20 -28.97 6.41
CA TYR A 149 -13.24 -27.97 6.25
C TYR A 149 -14.57 -28.65 5.93
N ASN A 150 -15.65 -28.18 6.55
CA ASN A 150 -17.02 -28.65 6.34
C ASN A 150 -17.96 -27.46 6.18
N ILE A 151 -18.82 -27.48 5.17
CA ILE A 151 -19.83 -26.44 4.96
C ILE A 151 -21.20 -26.99 5.32
N THR A 152 -21.86 -26.35 6.27
CA THR A 152 -23.17 -26.76 6.79
C THR A 152 -24.06 -25.56 7.07
N THR A 153 -25.38 -25.76 7.08
CA THR A 153 -26.32 -24.78 7.60
C THR A 153 -26.41 -24.87 9.12
N GLN A 154 -26.55 -23.72 9.78
CA GLN A 154 -26.80 -23.63 11.22
C GLN A 154 -27.95 -22.67 11.50
N GLU A 155 -28.81 -23.03 12.46
CA GLU A 155 -29.88 -22.15 12.92
C GLU A 155 -29.30 -20.93 13.67
N ARG A 156 -29.66 -19.73 13.25
CA ARG A 156 -29.13 -18.48 13.83
C ARG A 156 -29.67 -18.24 15.25
N PHE A 157 -30.90 -18.66 15.51
CA PHE A 157 -31.57 -18.56 16.80
C PHE A 157 -32.23 -19.89 17.15
N SER A 158 -31.63 -20.66 18.05
CA SER A 158 -32.28 -21.87 18.57
C SER A 158 -33.16 -21.50 19.76
N ILE A 159 -34.48 -21.50 19.57
CA ILE A 159 -35.41 -21.48 20.70
C ILE A 159 -35.53 -22.92 21.18
N ASN A 160 -34.69 -23.30 22.14
CA ASN A 160 -34.88 -24.56 22.85
C ASN A 160 -36.29 -24.54 23.44
N ASN A 161 -37.13 -25.52 23.08
CA ASN A 161 -38.42 -25.76 23.71
C ASN A 161 -38.19 -26.01 25.20
N THR A 162 -38.12 -24.95 26.00
CA THR A 162 -38.06 -25.06 27.45
C THR A 162 -39.45 -25.42 27.92
N THR A 163 -39.64 -26.68 28.31
CA THR A 163 -40.78 -27.10 29.11
C THR A 163 -40.67 -26.39 30.45
N VAL A 164 -41.57 -25.44 30.71
CA VAL A 164 -41.64 -24.77 32.01
C VAL A 164 -42.63 -25.53 32.87
N ASN A 165 -42.18 -25.98 34.04
CA ASN A 165 -43.06 -26.56 35.05
C ASN A 165 -43.79 -25.43 35.77
N ILE A 166 -45.09 -25.29 35.50
CA ILE A 166 -45.92 -24.31 36.19
C ILE A 166 -46.52 -25.00 37.41
N ALA A 167 -46.19 -24.52 38.60
CA ALA A 167 -46.80 -24.95 39.85
C ALA A 167 -47.88 -23.95 40.28
N ILE A 168 -49.15 -24.34 40.20
CA ILE A 168 -50.27 -23.54 40.70
C ILE A 168 -50.57 -24.00 42.13
N THR A 169 -50.41 -23.09 43.09
CA THR A 169 -50.70 -23.36 44.50
C THR A 169 -52.04 -22.73 44.86
N TYR A 170 -53.04 -23.55 45.19
CA TYR A 170 -54.27 -23.05 45.79
C TYR A 170 -54.04 -22.75 47.27
N PRO A 171 -54.78 -21.82 47.90
CA PRO A 171 -54.54 -21.40 49.28
C PRO A 171 -54.68 -22.51 50.33
N ASN A 172 -55.27 -23.67 50.01
CA ASN A 172 -55.54 -24.75 50.95
C ASN A 172 -55.03 -26.11 50.40
N ASN A 173 -54.01 -26.64 51.07
CA ASN A 173 -53.19 -27.82 50.77
C ASN A 173 -53.86 -29.06 50.10
N THR A 174 -53.34 -29.39 48.90
CA THR A 174 -53.36 -30.64 48.07
C THR A 174 -54.55 -30.90 47.12
N PRO A 175 -54.34 -31.40 45.87
CA PRO A 175 -53.10 -31.94 45.28
C PRO A 175 -52.40 -30.98 44.28
N TYR A 176 -51.08 -31.15 44.16
CA TYR A 176 -50.23 -30.53 43.14
C TYR A 176 -50.57 -31.06 41.75
N PHE A 177 -50.84 -30.17 40.79
CA PHE A 177 -50.76 -30.52 39.36
C PHE A 177 -49.41 -30.03 38.85
N THR A 178 -48.52 -30.97 38.49
CA THR A 178 -47.30 -30.63 37.75
C THR A 178 -47.62 -30.85 36.28
N GLY A 179 -47.91 -29.77 35.58
CA GLY A 179 -48.16 -29.79 34.15
C GLY A 179 -46.95 -29.27 33.39
N ASN A 180 -46.56 -29.98 32.34
CA ASN A 180 -45.59 -29.48 31.38
C ASN A 180 -46.32 -28.54 30.41
N ALA A 181 -46.12 -27.23 30.53
CA ALA A 181 -46.59 -26.27 29.53
C ALA A 181 -45.51 -26.10 28.45
N SER A 182 -45.87 -26.37 27.19
CA SER A 182 -45.03 -26.03 26.04
C SER A 182 -45.47 -24.66 25.52
N LEU A 183 -44.54 -23.71 25.46
CA LEU A 183 -44.78 -22.39 24.87
C LEU A 183 -44.53 -22.49 23.37
N ALA A 184 -45.61 -22.61 22.58
CA ALA A 184 -45.54 -22.48 21.13
C ALA A 184 -45.75 -20.99 20.77
N ILE A 185 -44.72 -20.33 20.24
CA ILE A 185 -44.86 -18.97 19.69
C ILE A 185 -45.46 -19.09 18.28
N PRO A 186 -46.72 -18.67 18.04
CA PRO A 186 -47.33 -18.80 16.72
C PRO A 186 -46.60 -17.92 15.71
N GLY A 187 -46.13 -18.51 14.61
CA GLY A 187 -45.49 -17.78 13.51
C GLY A 187 -43.96 -17.67 13.58
N TYR A 188 -43.28 -18.32 14.53
CA TYR A 188 -41.82 -18.42 14.50
C TYR A 188 -41.37 -19.26 13.30
N GLN A 189 -40.53 -18.68 12.44
CA GLN A 189 -39.86 -19.37 11.34
C GLN A 189 -38.36 -19.31 11.61
N PRO A 190 -37.68 -20.46 11.80
CA PRO A 190 -36.25 -20.48 12.07
C PRO A 190 -35.48 -19.97 10.85
N THR A 191 -34.57 -19.02 11.07
CA THR A 191 -33.64 -18.53 10.05
C THR A 191 -32.32 -19.30 10.14
N TYR A 192 -31.77 -19.64 8.98
CA TYR A 192 -30.56 -20.44 8.88
C TYR A 192 -29.45 -19.63 8.21
N ASP A 193 -28.24 -19.76 8.75
CA ASP A 193 -27.03 -19.22 8.17
C ASP A 193 -26.21 -20.36 7.56
N LEU A 194 -25.49 -20.08 6.47
CA LEU A 194 -24.52 -21.02 5.92
C LEU A 194 -23.16 -20.78 6.59
N VAL A 195 -22.59 -21.80 7.21
CA VAL A 195 -21.35 -21.69 7.97
C VAL A 195 -20.28 -22.65 7.43
N LEU A 196 -19.04 -22.15 7.40
CA LEU A 196 -17.83 -22.92 7.19
C LEU A 196 -17.24 -23.28 8.55
N GLN A 197 -17.20 -24.57 8.84
CA GLN A 197 -16.57 -25.12 10.03
C GLN A 197 -15.18 -25.64 9.69
N THR A 198 -14.21 -25.24 10.50
CA THR A 198 -12.81 -25.66 10.41
C THR A 198 -12.49 -26.60 11.53
N PHE A 199 -11.96 -27.77 11.21
CA PHE A 199 -11.54 -28.81 12.14
C PHE A 199 -10.05 -29.10 11.96
N SER A 200 -9.40 -29.59 13.01
CA SER A 200 -8.05 -30.15 12.88
C SER A 200 -8.12 -31.49 12.15
N ASN A 201 -7.14 -31.81 11.31
CA ASN A 201 -7.06 -33.06 10.56
C ASN A 201 -6.49 -34.25 11.38
N ILE A 202 -6.62 -34.20 12.71
CA ILE A 202 -6.32 -35.32 13.61
C ILE A 202 -7.54 -36.24 13.78
N ALA A 203 -7.34 -37.46 14.27
CA ALA A 203 -8.39 -38.49 14.34
C ALA A 203 -9.67 -38.09 15.10
N SER A 204 -9.59 -37.17 16.08
CA SER A 204 -10.78 -36.70 16.82
C SER A 204 -11.44 -35.46 16.22
N ARG A 205 -10.89 -34.90 15.13
CA ARG A 205 -11.35 -33.70 14.42
C ARG A 205 -12.01 -32.64 15.31
N PRO A 206 -11.30 -32.05 16.29
CA PRO A 206 -11.85 -30.99 17.12
C PRO A 206 -12.15 -29.76 16.24
N LEU A 207 -13.29 -29.10 16.50
CA LEU A 207 -13.65 -27.83 15.86
C LEU A 207 -12.67 -26.74 16.33
N ILE A 208 -12.01 -26.10 15.39
CA ILE A 208 -11.03 -25.02 15.61
C ILE A 208 -11.72 -23.66 15.52
N ALA A 209 -12.48 -23.44 14.44
CA ALA A 209 -13.09 -22.16 14.16
C ALA A 209 -14.31 -22.34 13.25
N GLN A 210 -15.16 -21.32 13.24
CA GLN A 210 -16.35 -21.26 12.39
C GLN A 210 -16.46 -19.86 11.77
N LYS A 211 -16.76 -19.80 10.47
CA LYS A 211 -17.00 -18.56 9.72
C LYS A 211 -18.38 -18.63 9.08
N THR A 212 -19.20 -17.59 9.24
CA THR A 212 -20.46 -17.47 8.52
C THR A 212 -20.18 -17.01 7.09
N LEU A 213 -20.67 -17.76 6.10
CA LEU A 213 -20.51 -17.47 4.67
C LEU A 213 -21.70 -16.68 4.14
N ILE A 214 -22.92 -17.03 4.55
CA ILE A 214 -24.16 -16.36 4.15
C ILE A 214 -25.08 -16.28 5.36
N GLU A 215 -25.65 -15.11 5.60
CA GLU A 215 -26.67 -14.91 6.63
C GLU A 215 -28.08 -15.00 6.04
N ASN A 216 -29.05 -15.48 6.83
CA ASN A 216 -30.48 -15.45 6.54
C ASN A 216 -30.85 -16.12 5.20
N LEU A 217 -30.45 -17.38 5.05
CA LEU A 217 -30.71 -18.19 3.86
C LEU A 217 -32.21 -18.49 3.72
N THR A 218 -32.78 -18.15 2.56
CA THR A 218 -34.17 -18.49 2.18
C THR A 218 -34.18 -19.73 1.28
N PHE A 219 -35.02 -20.72 1.59
CA PHE A 219 -35.14 -21.96 0.81
C PHE A 219 -36.42 -21.96 -0.04
N PRO A 220 -36.42 -22.54 -1.26
CA PRO A 220 -35.29 -23.16 -1.95
C PRO A 220 -34.34 -22.12 -2.59
N CYS A 221 -33.03 -22.39 -2.58
CA CYS A 221 -32.06 -21.52 -3.24
C CYS A 221 -31.00 -22.32 -4.00
N ASN A 222 -30.64 -21.81 -5.17
CA ASN A 222 -29.50 -22.26 -5.96
C ASN A 222 -28.48 -21.13 -5.96
N LEU A 223 -27.36 -21.33 -5.29
CA LEU A 223 -26.33 -20.31 -5.09
C LEU A 223 -24.98 -20.87 -5.53
N THR A 224 -24.21 -20.06 -6.23
CA THR A 224 -22.81 -20.33 -6.53
C THR A 224 -21.94 -19.51 -5.58
N TYR A 225 -21.19 -20.19 -4.72
CA TYR A 225 -20.25 -19.54 -3.81
C TYR A 225 -18.82 -19.85 -4.21
N ASN A 226 -18.03 -18.82 -4.49
CA ASN A 226 -16.62 -18.98 -4.84
C ASN A 226 -15.77 -18.88 -3.57
N LEU A 227 -15.13 -19.98 -3.18
CA LEU A 227 -14.31 -20.07 -1.97
C LEU A 227 -13.07 -19.16 -2.00
N LEU A 228 -12.70 -18.64 -3.18
CA LEU A 228 -11.50 -17.82 -3.40
C LEU A 228 -11.78 -16.31 -3.42
N LYS A 229 -13.04 -15.88 -3.38
CA LYS A 229 -13.43 -14.47 -3.27
C LYS A 229 -14.42 -14.30 -2.12
N ASP A 230 -13.95 -13.72 -1.01
CA ASP A 230 -14.87 -13.10 -0.06
C ASP A 230 -15.62 -11.97 -0.78
N ASN A 231 -16.93 -12.15 -1.01
CA ASN A 231 -17.93 -11.14 -1.43
C ASN A 231 -18.35 -11.00 -2.92
N ALA A 232 -18.44 -12.07 -3.72
CA ALA A 232 -19.09 -11.93 -5.04
C ALA A 232 -20.11 -13.04 -5.36
N LEU A 233 -21.40 -12.67 -5.31
CA LEU A 233 -22.52 -13.46 -5.82
C LEU A 233 -22.68 -13.16 -7.33
N PHE A 234 -22.57 -14.18 -8.18
CA PHE A 234 -22.87 -14.03 -9.62
C PHE A 234 -23.90 -15.07 -10.08
N PRO A 235 -24.88 -14.68 -10.92
CA PRO A 235 -25.81 -15.62 -11.54
C PRO A 235 -25.10 -16.58 -12.50
N ASN A 236 -25.68 -17.78 -12.63
CA ASN A 236 -25.11 -19.03 -13.16
C ASN A 236 -24.60 -19.04 -14.63
N ASN A 237 -24.48 -17.88 -15.30
CA ASN A 237 -24.20 -17.78 -16.73
C ASN A 237 -23.01 -16.87 -17.10
N SER A 238 -22.07 -16.60 -16.19
CA SER A 238 -20.79 -15.99 -16.57
C SER A 238 -19.73 -17.07 -16.78
N THR A 239 -19.26 -17.25 -18.00
CA THR A 239 -18.12 -18.10 -18.38
C THR A 239 -16.76 -17.53 -17.93
N ASP A 240 -16.75 -16.81 -16.83
CA ASP A 240 -15.56 -16.16 -16.30
C ASP A 240 -14.86 -17.14 -15.36
N TYR A 241 -14.18 -18.11 -15.97
CA TYR A 241 -13.23 -18.97 -15.29
C TYR A 241 -12.00 -18.15 -14.92
N TYR A 242 -11.94 -17.68 -13.67
CA TYR A 242 -10.69 -17.14 -13.13
C TYR A 242 -9.86 -18.28 -12.57
N LEU A 243 -8.70 -18.49 -13.18
CA LEU A 243 -7.62 -19.35 -12.71
C LEU A 243 -7.38 -19.10 -11.22
N ILE A 244 -7.26 -20.18 -10.45
CA ILE A 244 -6.63 -20.15 -9.13
C ILE A 244 -5.32 -19.38 -9.31
N ASN A 245 -5.16 -18.30 -8.56
CA ASN A 245 -3.91 -17.57 -8.55
C ASN A 245 -2.83 -18.61 -8.14
N PRO A 246 -1.83 -18.91 -8.99
CA PRO A 246 -0.81 -19.94 -8.72
C PRO A 246 0.09 -19.59 -7.51
N THR A 247 -0.33 -18.61 -6.71
CA THR A 247 0.37 -17.92 -5.65
C THR A 247 0.10 -18.51 -4.28
N GLU A 248 -0.76 -19.52 -4.11
CA GLU A 248 -1.05 -20.04 -2.75
C GLU A 248 -0.56 -21.48 -2.50
N ALA A 249 -0.11 -22.20 -3.53
CA ALA A 249 0.23 -23.62 -3.41
C ALA A 249 1.47 -24.05 -4.21
N THR A 250 2.49 -23.19 -4.36
CA THR A 250 3.77 -23.59 -4.94
C THR A 250 4.55 -24.46 -3.94
N PRO A 251 4.87 -25.73 -4.26
CA PRO A 251 5.68 -26.58 -3.40
C PRO A 251 7.02 -25.92 -3.04
N SER A 252 7.46 -26.10 -1.78
CA SER A 252 8.74 -25.59 -1.26
C SER A 252 9.93 -25.94 -2.16
N ASP A 253 9.86 -27.08 -2.81
CA ASP A 253 10.97 -27.69 -3.57
C ASP A 253 11.20 -27.03 -4.93
N LEU A 254 10.25 -26.22 -5.42
CA LEU A 254 10.38 -25.49 -6.68
C LEU A 254 11.13 -24.16 -6.53
N TYR A 255 11.35 -23.71 -5.30
CA TYR A 255 12.02 -22.46 -5.03
C TYR A 255 13.53 -22.61 -5.13
N ALA A 256 14.15 -21.81 -5.99
CA ALA A 256 15.60 -21.80 -6.20
C ALA A 256 16.14 -20.36 -6.18
N PRO A 257 17.42 -20.16 -5.84
CA PRO A 257 18.03 -18.83 -5.81
C PRO A 257 18.11 -18.25 -7.22
N HIS A 258 17.50 -17.09 -7.42
CA HIS A 258 17.57 -16.32 -8.66
C HIS A 258 17.84 -14.85 -8.35
N THR A 259 18.50 -14.15 -9.27
CA THR A 259 18.59 -12.68 -9.28
C THR A 259 17.58 -12.17 -10.30
N ILE A 260 16.49 -11.57 -9.84
CA ILE A 260 15.41 -11.08 -10.70
C ILE A 260 15.41 -9.56 -10.71
N THR A 261 15.26 -8.98 -11.89
CA THR A 261 15.08 -7.54 -12.07
C THR A 261 13.71 -7.22 -12.66
N THR A 262 13.06 -6.16 -12.15
CA THR A 262 11.79 -5.64 -12.69
C THR A 262 11.97 -4.86 -13.99
N LYS A 263 13.21 -4.70 -14.45
CA LYS A 263 13.55 -4.07 -15.71
C LYS A 263 13.36 -5.05 -16.88
N VAL A 264 12.10 -5.30 -17.24
CA VAL A 264 11.68 -6.29 -18.25
C VAL A 264 11.22 -5.72 -19.58
N THR A 265 10.95 -4.42 -19.65
CA THR A 265 10.41 -3.74 -20.84
C THR A 265 11.31 -2.57 -21.23
N GLU A 266 11.11 -2.02 -22.43
CA GLU A 266 11.82 -0.82 -22.90
C GLU A 266 11.72 0.32 -21.85
N TYR A 267 10.56 0.39 -21.18
CA TYR A 267 10.29 1.28 -20.04
C TYR A 267 9.69 0.49 -18.86
N PRO A 268 10.26 0.58 -17.65
CA PRO A 268 9.67 0.01 -16.43
C PRO A 268 8.28 0.62 -16.11
N PRO A 269 7.50 0.03 -15.19
CA PRO A 269 6.22 0.62 -14.78
C PRO A 269 6.47 1.95 -14.06
N ARG A 270 5.69 2.99 -14.44
CA ARG A 270 5.74 4.33 -13.83
C ARG A 270 5.23 4.28 -12.39
N ILE A 271 5.79 5.13 -11.54
CA ILE A 271 5.35 5.28 -10.15
C ILE A 271 4.13 6.20 -10.06
N GLY A 272 4.08 7.26 -10.87
CA GLY A 272 3.08 8.32 -10.76
C GLY A 272 3.22 9.12 -9.47
N SER A 273 2.68 10.34 -9.45
CA SER A 273 2.78 11.23 -8.29
C SER A 273 1.53 12.08 -8.12
N LEU A 274 1.21 12.39 -6.87
CA LEU A 274 0.19 13.37 -6.52
C LEU A 274 0.89 14.63 -6.01
N GLN A 275 0.66 15.75 -6.66
CA GLN A 275 1.37 17.00 -6.38
C GLN A 275 0.41 18.13 -6.04
N TYR A 276 0.75 18.94 -5.04
CA TYR A 276 0.06 20.18 -4.70
C TYR A 276 1.02 21.36 -4.76
N GLU A 277 0.71 22.34 -5.61
CA GLU A 277 1.45 23.59 -5.73
C GLU A 277 0.63 24.75 -5.15
N SER A 278 1.17 25.39 -4.11
CA SER A 278 0.56 26.58 -3.53
C SER A 278 0.92 27.83 -4.33
N ASN A 279 -0.02 28.76 -4.43
CA ASN A 279 0.17 30.12 -4.93
C ASN A 279 -0.16 31.12 -3.81
N ASN A 280 0.74 31.19 -2.84
CA ASN A 280 0.69 32.04 -1.67
C ASN A 280 1.14 33.47 -2.00
N ARG A 281 0.55 34.46 -1.34
CA ARG A 281 0.83 35.89 -1.53
C ARG A 281 1.58 36.53 -0.38
N TYR A 282 1.41 36.01 0.83
CA TYR A 282 1.98 36.56 2.07
C TYR A 282 2.98 35.60 2.75
N TRP A 283 3.10 34.38 2.24
CA TRP A 283 3.93 33.29 2.73
C TRP A 283 4.73 32.60 1.61
N VAL A 284 5.68 31.77 2.01
CA VAL A 284 6.49 30.97 1.07
C VAL A 284 5.61 29.98 0.31
N ASN A 285 5.85 29.87 -1.00
CA ASN A 285 5.23 28.83 -1.82
C ASN A 285 5.80 27.47 -1.45
N GLN A 286 4.91 26.51 -1.27
CA GLN A 286 5.18 25.13 -0.94
C GLN A 286 4.65 24.23 -2.05
N ASN A 287 5.50 23.28 -2.44
CA ASN A 287 5.16 22.22 -3.36
C ASN A 287 5.24 20.90 -2.59
N LEU A 288 4.10 20.24 -2.43
CA LEU A 288 3.98 18.93 -1.79
C LEU A 288 3.90 17.86 -2.86
N LEU A 289 4.75 16.85 -2.75
CA LEU A 289 4.82 15.72 -3.67
C LEU A 289 4.63 14.43 -2.90
N TYR A 290 3.61 13.65 -3.26
CA TYR A 290 3.36 12.32 -2.75
C TYR A 290 3.69 11.28 -3.83
N GLU A 291 4.67 10.43 -3.56
CA GLU A 291 5.24 9.49 -4.52
C GLU A 291 5.75 8.23 -3.83
N MET A 292 5.37 7.04 -4.30
CA MET A 292 5.71 5.71 -3.72
C MET A 292 5.54 5.66 -2.18
N GLY A 293 4.47 6.28 -1.69
CA GLY A 293 4.17 6.37 -0.26
C GLY A 293 5.03 7.38 0.52
N GLY A 294 6.01 8.05 -0.09
CA GLY A 294 6.77 9.15 0.52
C GLY A 294 6.03 10.49 0.36
N LEU A 295 6.19 11.38 1.33
CA LEU A 295 5.72 12.77 1.24
C LEU A 295 6.91 13.72 1.30
N PHE A 296 7.09 14.49 0.23
CA PHE A 296 8.17 15.43 0.05
C PHE A 296 7.64 16.86 0.02
N LEU A 297 8.35 17.78 0.66
CA LEU A 297 8.06 19.21 0.64
C LEU A 297 9.22 19.94 -0.02
N ASN A 298 8.91 20.71 -1.06
CA ASN A 298 9.86 21.60 -1.72
C ASN A 298 9.40 23.06 -1.59
N GLN A 299 10.31 23.96 -1.23
CA GLN A 299 10.07 25.40 -1.08
C GLN A 299 10.94 26.14 -2.10
N PRO A 300 10.41 26.43 -3.31
CA PRO A 300 11.20 26.96 -4.41
C PRO A 300 11.88 28.29 -4.12
N THR A 301 11.27 29.15 -3.29
CA THR A 301 11.79 30.50 -3.01
C THR A 301 12.93 30.49 -1.99
N ASP A 302 12.91 29.55 -1.05
CA ASP A 302 13.85 29.51 0.07
C ASP A 302 14.93 28.43 -0.12
N GLY A 303 14.83 27.64 -1.20
CA GLY A 303 15.73 26.53 -1.51
C GLY A 303 15.64 25.36 -0.51
N GLY A 304 14.63 25.37 0.37
CA GLY A 304 14.40 24.33 1.36
C GLY A 304 13.64 23.17 0.75
N SER A 305 14.24 21.97 0.72
CA SER A 305 13.50 20.74 0.38
C SER A 305 13.67 19.72 1.49
N SER A 306 12.59 19.11 1.93
CA SER A 306 12.56 18.21 3.07
C SER A 306 11.68 16.98 2.79
N VAL A 307 12.02 15.88 3.46
CA VAL A 307 11.19 14.67 3.47
C VAL A 307 10.35 14.74 4.73
N MET A 308 9.03 14.76 4.56
CA MET A 308 8.07 14.82 5.66
C MET A 308 7.70 13.42 6.15
N LEU A 309 7.51 12.50 5.20
CA LEU A 309 7.25 11.09 5.46
C LEU A 309 8.12 10.24 4.54
N ILE A 310 8.75 9.21 5.12
CA ILE A 310 9.56 8.27 4.36
C ILE A 310 8.65 7.41 3.46
N PRO A 311 9.16 6.99 2.28
CA PRO A 311 8.53 5.96 1.45
C PRO A 311 8.21 4.70 2.26
N SER A 312 7.28 3.89 1.76
CA SER A 312 6.79 2.68 2.44
C SER A 312 7.82 1.53 2.38
N ILE A 313 8.98 1.77 3.01
CA ILE A 313 10.12 0.86 3.15
C ILE A 313 10.46 0.78 4.65
N ALA A 314 10.42 -0.42 5.21
CA ALA A 314 10.67 -0.66 6.62
C ALA A 314 11.64 -1.83 6.84
N LEU A 315 12.53 -1.68 7.79
CA LEU A 315 13.44 -2.74 8.25
C LEU A 315 13.16 -2.99 9.73
N THR A 316 12.73 -4.19 10.06
CA THR A 316 12.38 -4.58 11.42
C THR A 316 13.10 -5.87 11.82
N PRO A 317 13.66 -5.95 13.03
CA PRO A 317 14.13 -7.23 13.54
C PRO A 317 12.92 -8.13 13.80
N PHE A 318 13.01 -9.36 13.34
CA PHE A 318 12.00 -10.39 13.48
C PHE A 318 12.56 -11.55 14.29
N GLN A 319 11.82 -11.99 15.30
CA GLN A 319 12.22 -13.07 16.20
C GLN A 319 11.36 -14.28 15.95
N ASN A 320 11.97 -15.42 15.60
CA ASN A 320 11.22 -16.67 15.55
C ASN A 320 11.12 -17.27 16.96
N ILE A 321 9.96 -17.08 17.60
CA ILE A 321 9.69 -17.50 18.99
C ILE A 321 9.43 -19.03 19.08
N SER A 322 9.25 -19.72 17.95
CA SER A 322 8.65 -21.05 17.96
C SER A 322 9.62 -22.23 18.17
N GLN A 323 10.94 -22.04 18.05
CA GLN A 323 11.85 -23.20 17.89
C GLN A 323 13.12 -23.25 18.74
N ASN A 324 13.49 -22.26 19.56
CA ASN A 324 14.82 -22.31 20.22
C ASN A 324 14.89 -21.57 21.58
N PRO A 325 15.56 -22.13 22.61
CA PRO A 325 15.89 -21.40 23.85
C PRO A 325 16.79 -20.18 23.65
N ASP A 326 17.53 -20.10 22.54
CA ASP A 326 18.23 -18.91 22.07
C ASP A 326 17.56 -18.38 20.80
N PRO A 327 16.76 -17.31 20.87
CA PRO A 327 16.02 -16.81 19.72
C PRO A 327 16.96 -16.19 18.69
N GLU A 328 16.97 -16.73 17.47
CA GLU A 328 17.67 -16.11 16.34
C GLU A 328 16.84 -14.94 15.79
N TYR A 329 17.43 -13.75 15.78
CA TYR A 329 16.85 -12.58 15.12
C TYR A 329 17.20 -12.60 13.63
N HIS A 330 16.17 -12.62 12.78
CA HIS A 330 16.27 -12.38 11.35
C HIS A 330 15.82 -10.95 11.05
N LEU A 331 16.32 -10.37 9.95
CA LEU A 331 15.84 -9.07 9.50
C LEU A 331 14.59 -9.28 8.62
N LYS A 332 13.53 -8.50 8.84
CA LYS A 332 12.41 -8.38 7.91
C LYS A 332 12.49 -7.04 7.19
N VAL A 333 12.52 -7.08 5.87
CA VAL A 333 12.51 -5.93 4.97
C VAL A 333 11.16 -5.90 4.29
N SER A 334 10.36 -4.88 4.56
CA SER A 334 9.08 -4.66 3.88
C SER A 334 9.23 -3.51 2.90
N ILE A 335 8.89 -3.75 1.64
CA ILE A 335 8.93 -2.76 0.56
C ILE A 335 7.55 -2.76 -0.10
N ASN A 336 6.85 -1.63 -0.03
CA ASN A 336 5.60 -1.43 -0.75
C ASN A 336 5.81 -0.41 -1.87
N ASN A 337 5.81 -0.91 -3.10
CA ASN A 337 5.85 -0.09 -4.30
C ASN A 337 4.43 0.37 -4.63
N ILE A 338 4.12 1.62 -4.33
CA ILE A 338 2.81 2.22 -4.60
C ILE A 338 2.88 2.93 -5.94
N ARG A 339 2.08 2.49 -6.90
CA ARG A 339 1.92 3.10 -8.22
C ARG A 339 0.59 3.85 -8.28
N ILE A 340 0.64 5.14 -8.56
CA ILE A 340 -0.53 6.00 -8.76
C ILE A 340 -0.87 5.99 -10.24
N ILE A 341 -2.13 5.69 -10.55
CA ILE A 341 -2.67 5.72 -11.90
C ILE A 341 -3.84 6.72 -11.93
N ASP A 342 -3.73 7.78 -12.70
CA ASP A 342 -4.80 8.70 -13.15
C ASP A 342 -4.20 9.99 -13.72
N THR A 343 -5.02 10.83 -14.36
CA THR A 343 -4.54 12.04 -15.07
C THR A 343 -5.43 13.28 -14.91
N GLU A 344 -6.22 13.39 -13.84
CA GLU A 344 -7.05 14.59 -13.63
C GLU A 344 -6.34 15.64 -12.77
N ASP A 345 -6.25 16.86 -13.31
CA ASP A 345 -5.74 18.03 -12.61
C ASP A 345 -6.90 18.92 -12.15
N VAL A 346 -6.81 19.44 -10.93
CA VAL A 346 -7.80 20.37 -10.35
C VAL A 346 -7.10 21.61 -9.79
N SER A 347 -7.44 22.78 -10.33
CA SER A 347 -6.89 24.07 -9.90
C SER A 347 -8.00 25.00 -9.44
N GLY A 348 -7.73 25.82 -8.42
CA GLY A 348 -8.68 26.82 -7.95
C GLY A 348 -8.39 27.35 -6.55
N SER A 349 -9.36 28.11 -6.02
CA SER A 349 -9.39 28.56 -4.63
C SER A 349 -10.44 27.81 -3.79
N VAL A 350 -11.23 26.94 -4.42
CA VAL A 350 -12.31 26.15 -3.81
C VAL A 350 -11.86 24.72 -3.49
N SER A 351 -12.65 23.98 -2.74
CA SER A 351 -12.35 22.61 -2.39
C SER A 351 -12.36 21.68 -3.61
N ALA A 352 -11.44 20.70 -3.61
CA ALA A 352 -11.41 19.57 -4.52
C ALA A 352 -11.65 18.28 -3.73
N GLN A 353 -12.52 17.41 -4.21
CA GLN A 353 -12.70 16.08 -3.64
C GLN A 353 -11.84 15.08 -4.39
N ILE A 354 -11.09 14.28 -3.66
CA ILE A 354 -10.29 13.18 -4.18
C ILE A 354 -10.96 11.87 -3.77
N PHE A 355 -11.22 11.03 -4.75
CA PHE A 355 -11.62 9.63 -4.57
C PHE A 355 -10.44 8.74 -4.94
N SER A 356 -9.87 8.07 -3.95
CA SER A 356 -8.79 7.11 -4.17
C SER A 356 -9.24 5.71 -3.83
N LYS A 357 -8.70 4.70 -4.52
CA LYS A 357 -8.90 3.28 -4.18
C LYS A 357 -7.67 2.48 -4.55
N VAL A 358 -7.45 1.39 -3.82
CA VAL A 358 -6.43 0.40 -4.19
C VAL A 358 -7.07 -0.60 -5.15
N ASP A 359 -6.59 -0.63 -6.40
CA ASP A 359 -7.13 -1.51 -7.44
C ASP A 359 -6.54 -2.91 -7.36
N LYS A 360 -5.23 -2.99 -7.11
CA LYS A 360 -4.49 -4.24 -7.13
C LYS A 360 -3.40 -4.24 -6.07
N ILE A 361 -3.22 -5.39 -5.43
CA ILE A 361 -2.11 -5.66 -4.52
C ILE A 361 -1.51 -6.99 -4.95
N ASN A 362 -0.24 -6.98 -5.36
CA ASN A 362 0.52 -8.19 -5.62
C ASN A 362 1.55 -8.36 -4.51
N GLN A 363 1.39 -9.41 -3.70
CA GLN A 363 2.33 -9.75 -2.64
C GLN A 363 3.34 -10.76 -3.16
N ASN A 364 4.64 -10.47 -3.01
CA ASN A 364 5.76 -11.35 -3.34
C ASN A 364 5.75 -11.90 -4.77
N ILE A 365 5.07 -11.19 -5.68
CA ILE A 365 4.96 -11.53 -7.10
C ILE A 365 5.62 -10.41 -7.89
N ILE A 366 6.55 -10.80 -8.76
CA ILE A 366 7.40 -9.88 -9.49
C ILE A 366 7.34 -10.26 -10.96
N LYS A 367 6.97 -9.32 -11.83
CA LYS A 367 7.18 -9.48 -13.27
C LYS A 367 8.62 -9.07 -13.57
N GLY A 368 9.45 -10.03 -13.97
CA GLY A 368 10.90 -9.86 -14.01
C GLY A 368 11.63 -10.75 -15.01
N THR A 369 12.90 -10.44 -15.21
CA THR A 369 13.84 -11.24 -15.99
C THR A 369 15.05 -11.59 -15.11
N ASP A 370 15.64 -12.76 -15.37
CA ASP A 370 16.91 -13.21 -14.80
C ASP A 370 18.13 -12.66 -15.56
N THR A 371 17.90 -12.06 -16.74
CA THR A 371 18.93 -11.45 -17.57
C THR A 371 18.82 -9.91 -17.49
N PRO A 372 19.71 -9.22 -16.77
CA PRO A 372 19.63 -7.78 -16.64
C PRO A 372 19.97 -7.08 -17.95
N SER A 373 18.95 -6.49 -18.59
CA SER A 373 19.13 -5.65 -19.79
C SER A 373 19.47 -4.21 -19.43
N ASN A 374 19.86 -3.42 -20.44
CA ASN A 374 19.97 -1.96 -20.30
C ASN A 374 18.60 -1.28 -20.51
N LEU A 375 18.43 -0.08 -19.95
CA LEU A 375 17.18 0.68 -20.09
C LEU A 375 17.07 1.11 -21.56
N GLY A 376 15.91 0.95 -22.19
CA GLY A 376 15.70 1.25 -23.61
C GLY A 376 16.14 0.17 -24.60
N THR A 377 16.50 -1.04 -24.12
CA THR A 377 16.64 -2.23 -24.99
C THR A 377 15.48 -3.17 -24.74
N SER A 378 14.88 -3.74 -25.77
CA SER A 378 13.89 -4.81 -25.61
C SER A 378 14.54 -5.97 -24.86
N SER A 379 14.24 -6.06 -23.57
CA SER A 379 14.62 -7.21 -22.76
C SER A 379 13.93 -8.44 -23.32
N GLY A 380 14.65 -9.56 -23.32
CA GLY A 380 14.09 -10.88 -23.62
C GLY A 380 12.92 -11.24 -22.71
N SER A 381 12.32 -12.40 -23.01
CA SER A 381 11.16 -13.02 -22.34
C SER A 381 11.00 -12.66 -20.85
N SER A 382 10.08 -11.75 -20.53
CA SER A 382 9.68 -11.47 -19.15
C SER A 382 8.85 -12.63 -18.59
N ALA A 383 9.14 -13.06 -17.36
CA ALA A 383 8.36 -14.08 -16.68
C ALA A 383 7.75 -13.52 -15.38
N LEU A 384 6.70 -14.18 -14.91
CA LEU A 384 6.12 -13.92 -13.60
C LEU A 384 6.86 -14.78 -12.57
N TRP A 385 7.50 -14.14 -11.61
CA TRP A 385 8.25 -14.79 -10.54
C TRP A 385 7.49 -14.64 -9.23
N LYS A 386 7.52 -15.69 -8.42
CA LYS A 386 6.98 -15.68 -7.06
C LYS A 386 8.10 -15.91 -6.08
N MET A 387 8.20 -15.07 -5.05
CA MET A 387 9.11 -15.27 -3.93
C MET A 387 8.53 -16.25 -2.91
N ARG A 388 9.40 -16.89 -2.12
CA ARG A 388 8.96 -17.75 -1.02
C ARG A 388 8.22 -16.91 0.01
N GLU A 389 7.02 -17.33 0.37
CA GLU A 389 6.20 -16.72 1.43
C GLU A 389 6.46 -17.42 2.76
N GLY A 390 6.25 -16.69 3.86
CA GLY A 390 6.39 -17.19 5.23
C GLY A 390 7.36 -16.37 6.06
N ASP A 391 7.42 -16.65 7.36
CA ASP A 391 8.37 -16.07 8.31
C ASP A 391 9.78 -16.68 8.18
N GLU A 392 10.10 -17.22 7.00
CA GLU A 392 11.39 -17.83 6.67
C GLU A 392 12.22 -16.87 5.80
N PRO A 393 13.55 -16.81 6.01
CA PRO A 393 14.43 -16.03 5.14
C PRO A 393 14.31 -16.44 3.67
N ASN A 394 14.15 -15.45 2.78
CA ASN A 394 13.86 -15.67 1.36
C ASN A 394 14.71 -14.80 0.41
N ALA A 395 15.49 -13.85 0.92
CA ALA A 395 16.31 -12.94 0.14
C ALA A 395 17.69 -12.69 0.79
N ARG A 396 18.69 -12.38 -0.02
CA ARG A 396 20.06 -12.06 0.45
C ARG A 396 20.47 -10.62 0.16
N ALA A 397 19.95 -10.07 -0.92
CA ALA A 397 20.18 -8.68 -1.27
C ALA A 397 19.03 -8.12 -2.10
N VAL A 398 18.77 -6.83 -1.90
CA VAL A 398 17.82 -6.05 -2.70
C VAL A 398 18.47 -4.74 -3.10
N TRP A 399 18.29 -4.35 -4.36
CA TRP A 399 18.65 -3.05 -4.89
C TRP A 399 17.39 -2.36 -5.39
N LEU A 400 17.12 -1.16 -4.84
CA LEU A 400 16.12 -0.24 -5.36
C LEU A 400 16.83 0.92 -6.04
N GLN A 401 16.47 1.17 -7.29
CA GLN A 401 16.95 2.27 -8.11
C GLN A 401 15.76 3.13 -8.49
N PHE A 402 15.70 4.33 -7.92
CA PHE A 402 14.78 5.37 -8.33
C PHE A 402 15.39 6.16 -9.50
N LEU A 403 14.68 6.24 -10.62
CA LEU A 403 15.07 6.96 -11.83
C LEU A 403 14.13 8.16 -11.98
N SER A 404 14.69 9.37 -11.98
CA SER A 404 13.89 10.58 -12.21
C SER A 404 13.79 10.90 -13.71
N ASP A 405 12.58 11.19 -14.19
CA ASP A 405 12.20 11.79 -15.47
C ASP A 405 13.08 11.36 -16.67
N ASP A 406 13.19 10.05 -16.91
CA ASP A 406 14.16 9.46 -17.84
C ASP A 406 14.02 10.04 -19.27
N ASP A 407 15.08 10.67 -19.76
CA ASP A 407 15.15 11.38 -21.05
C ASP A 407 15.15 10.44 -22.28
N ARG A 408 15.16 9.13 -22.07
CA ARG A 408 15.06 8.13 -23.15
C ARG A 408 13.62 7.92 -23.65
N ILE A 409 12.62 8.48 -22.99
CA ILE A 409 11.22 8.51 -23.46
C ILE A 409 11.03 9.73 -24.39
N ASN A 410 11.86 9.82 -25.42
CA ASN A 410 11.75 10.84 -26.47
C ASN A 410 11.31 10.22 -27.81
N SER A 411 10.81 8.98 -27.79
CA SER A 411 10.22 8.36 -28.97
C SER A 411 8.84 8.98 -29.24
N SER A 412 8.67 9.53 -30.44
CA SER A 412 7.51 10.29 -30.93
C SER A 412 6.17 9.54 -30.98
N ASP A 413 6.12 8.29 -30.53
CA ASP A 413 5.00 7.37 -30.77
C ASP A 413 4.06 7.17 -29.56
N TYR A 414 4.27 7.89 -28.45
CA TYR A 414 3.36 7.81 -27.29
C TYR A 414 2.85 9.20 -26.88
N PHE A 415 1.57 9.25 -26.51
CA PHE A 415 0.82 10.44 -26.10
C PHE A 415 1.44 11.06 -24.83
N ASP A 416 2.51 11.84 -25.01
CA ASP A 416 2.84 13.09 -24.31
C ASP A 416 4.35 13.36 -24.47
N SER A 417 4.75 13.77 -25.68
CA SER A 417 6.12 14.14 -26.02
C SER A 417 6.44 15.61 -25.72
N THR A 418 5.74 16.25 -24.77
CA THR A 418 5.83 17.70 -24.60
C THR A 418 6.68 18.19 -23.43
N LYS A 419 7.15 17.33 -22.52
CA LYS A 419 8.05 17.75 -21.43
C LYS A 419 9.50 17.45 -21.79
N THR A 420 10.23 18.50 -22.18
CA THR A 420 11.69 18.47 -22.17
C THR A 420 12.13 18.30 -20.72
N ALA A 421 12.81 17.17 -20.41
CA ALA A 421 13.28 16.86 -19.07
C ALA A 421 14.14 18.00 -18.52
N ASP A 422 13.67 18.70 -17.47
CA ASP A 422 14.44 19.75 -16.81
C ASP A 422 15.51 19.09 -15.92
N SER A 423 16.77 19.16 -16.37
CA SER A 423 17.91 18.64 -15.62
C SER A 423 18.00 19.14 -14.17
N ASN A 424 17.48 20.32 -13.85
CA ASN A 424 17.44 20.85 -12.49
C ASN A 424 16.37 20.15 -11.65
N GLN A 425 15.20 19.88 -12.24
CA GLN A 425 14.13 19.13 -11.60
C GLN A 425 14.58 17.70 -11.31
N MET A 426 15.14 17.00 -12.29
CA MET A 426 15.69 15.64 -12.13
C MET A 426 16.70 15.55 -10.97
N ASN A 427 17.65 16.50 -10.94
CA ASN A 427 18.65 16.57 -9.89
C ASN A 427 18.01 16.80 -8.51
N THR A 428 16.99 17.66 -8.44
CA THR A 428 16.25 17.96 -7.20
C THR A 428 15.47 16.74 -6.71
N THR A 429 14.74 16.05 -7.59
CA THR A 429 13.99 14.82 -7.27
C THR A 429 14.93 13.71 -6.81
N ALA A 430 16.04 13.47 -7.53
CA ALA A 430 17.04 12.48 -7.12
C ALA A 430 17.71 12.83 -5.76
N GLN A 431 17.89 14.12 -5.44
CA GLN A 431 18.38 14.55 -4.13
C GLN A 431 17.36 14.32 -3.02
N LEU A 432 16.07 14.59 -3.27
CA LEU A 432 14.98 14.34 -2.33
C LEU A 432 14.87 12.84 -1.99
N TRP A 433 14.88 11.99 -3.01
CA TRP A 433 14.87 10.55 -2.85
C TRP A 433 16.11 10.02 -2.11
N LYS A 434 17.28 10.58 -2.40
CA LYS A 434 18.51 10.27 -1.64
C LYS A 434 18.37 10.62 -0.15
N ARG A 435 17.79 11.80 0.16
CA ARG A 435 17.53 12.21 1.55
C ARG A 435 16.53 11.28 2.23
N ALA A 436 15.49 10.83 1.53
CA ALA A 436 14.52 9.88 2.06
C ALA A 436 15.18 8.54 2.42
N PHE A 437 16.01 7.99 1.54
CA PHE A 437 16.78 6.78 1.84
C PHE A 437 17.71 6.99 3.05
N ASP A 438 18.38 8.14 3.15
CA ASP A 438 19.24 8.44 4.31
C ASP A 438 18.46 8.55 5.62
N GLN A 439 17.24 9.09 5.58
CA GLN A 439 16.35 9.09 6.74
C GLN A 439 15.93 7.68 7.14
N ILE A 440 15.52 6.83 6.19
CA ILE A 440 15.21 5.42 6.46
C ILE A 440 16.41 4.76 7.14
N LYS A 441 17.62 4.92 6.60
CA LYS A 441 18.83 4.36 7.21
C LYS A 441 19.08 4.87 8.62
N THR A 442 18.88 6.17 8.85
CA THR A 442 19.08 6.78 10.16
C THR A 442 18.09 6.26 11.19
N ILE A 443 16.81 6.15 10.81
CA ILE A 443 15.75 5.60 11.66
C ILE A 443 16.02 4.13 11.96
N THR A 444 16.28 3.33 10.93
CA THR A 444 16.61 1.90 11.04
C THR A 444 17.82 1.64 11.92
N ASN A 445 18.91 2.39 11.75
CA ASN A 445 20.09 2.22 12.61
C ASN A 445 19.77 2.53 14.08
N LYS A 446 18.92 3.54 14.34
CA LYS A 446 18.48 3.85 15.71
C LYS A 446 17.63 2.72 16.29
N THR A 447 16.62 2.24 15.55
CA THR A 447 15.72 1.17 16.02
C THR A 447 16.47 -0.14 16.27
N LEU A 448 17.42 -0.49 15.40
CA LEU A 448 18.25 -1.69 15.54
C LEU A 448 19.25 -1.54 16.71
N SER A 449 19.85 -0.35 16.90
CA SER A 449 20.73 -0.13 18.06
C SER A 449 20.01 -0.21 19.40
N SER A 450 18.73 0.21 19.49
CA SER A 450 17.95 0.18 20.72
C SER A 450 17.34 -1.18 21.06
N SER A 451 17.26 -2.10 20.09
CA SER A 451 16.65 -3.43 20.28
C SER A 451 17.68 -4.52 20.60
N MET A 452 18.98 -4.21 20.50
CA MET A 452 20.10 -5.15 20.60
C MET A 452 20.74 -5.25 22.00
N ASP A 453 20.10 -4.72 23.05
CA ASP A 453 20.64 -4.72 24.43
C ASP A 453 20.78 -6.12 25.08
N ASN A 454 20.46 -7.22 24.38
CA ASN A 454 20.58 -8.59 24.88
C ASN A 454 21.53 -9.44 24.02
N ASN A 455 22.82 -9.43 24.37
CA ASN A 455 23.83 -10.51 24.22
C ASN A 455 23.97 -11.32 22.91
N GLN A 456 23.31 -10.99 21.80
CA GLN A 456 23.56 -11.57 20.49
C GLN A 456 24.01 -10.47 19.51
N ASN A 457 25.33 -10.39 19.33
CA ASN A 457 26.05 -9.46 18.43
C ASN A 457 25.70 -9.68 16.94
N LYS A 458 24.48 -9.42 16.50
CA LYS A 458 24.20 -9.24 15.06
C LYS A 458 24.06 -7.75 14.77
N ASP A 459 25.20 -7.11 14.47
CA ASP A 459 25.24 -5.71 14.08
C ASP A 459 24.69 -5.57 12.66
N PHE A 460 23.43 -5.16 12.55
CA PHE A 460 22.80 -4.81 11.28
C PHE A 460 23.23 -3.42 10.77
N THR A 461 24.03 -2.67 11.54
CA THR A 461 24.52 -1.36 11.11
C THR A 461 25.49 -1.53 9.93
N GLY A 462 25.09 -1.02 8.76
CA GLY A 462 25.86 -1.15 7.52
C GLY A 462 25.29 -2.10 6.48
N TRP A 463 24.14 -2.73 6.76
CA TRP A 463 23.39 -3.49 5.76
C TRP A 463 22.77 -2.60 4.67
N MET A 464 22.56 -1.32 4.99
CA MET A 464 22.05 -0.33 4.04
C MET A 464 23.18 0.53 3.47
N TYR A 465 23.40 0.42 2.16
CA TYR A 465 24.30 1.29 1.40
C TYR A 465 23.50 2.17 0.43
N ILE A 466 23.79 3.47 0.41
CA ILE A 466 23.00 4.46 -0.30
C ILE A 466 23.93 5.38 -1.06
N PHE A 467 23.65 5.58 -2.35
CA PHE A 467 24.42 6.48 -3.22
C PHE A 467 23.49 7.13 -4.26
N ARG A 468 23.99 8.18 -4.92
CA ARG A 468 23.26 8.92 -5.95
C ARG A 468 24.11 9.04 -7.20
N MET A 469 23.49 8.93 -8.37
CA MET A 469 24.10 9.19 -9.66
C MET A 469 23.57 10.52 -10.20
N ALA A 470 24.46 11.41 -10.61
CA ALA A 470 24.14 12.65 -11.31
C ALA A 470 24.60 12.56 -12.77
N LYS A 471 23.86 13.21 -13.67
CA LYS A 471 24.22 13.27 -15.09
C LYS A 471 25.53 14.04 -15.29
N SER A 472 26.46 13.46 -16.03
CA SER A 472 27.61 14.18 -16.60
C SER A 472 27.22 14.80 -17.93
N SER A 473 27.77 15.98 -18.25
CA SER A 473 27.54 16.68 -19.52
C SER A 473 27.92 15.86 -20.77
N THR A 474 28.66 14.77 -20.59
CA THR A 474 29.19 13.93 -21.67
C THR A 474 28.61 12.51 -21.73
N SER A 475 27.62 12.14 -20.90
CA SER A 475 27.08 10.76 -20.88
C SER A 475 25.56 10.66 -20.73
N ALA A 476 24.99 9.64 -21.38
CA ALA A 476 23.58 9.24 -21.32
C ALA A 476 23.19 8.46 -20.04
N LEU A 477 23.75 8.80 -18.88
CA LEU A 477 23.41 8.16 -17.61
C LEU A 477 22.24 8.90 -16.94
N PRO A 478 21.20 8.18 -16.48
CA PRO A 478 20.05 8.80 -15.84
C PRO A 478 20.40 9.29 -14.43
N TYR A 479 19.76 10.38 -14.00
CA TYR A 479 19.76 10.77 -12.59
C TYR A 479 19.08 9.67 -11.78
N SER A 480 19.74 9.19 -10.73
CA SER A 480 19.16 8.13 -9.89
C SER A 480 19.55 8.20 -8.43
N ALA A 481 18.60 7.84 -7.57
CA ALA A 481 18.84 7.56 -6.16
C ALA A 481 18.81 6.06 -5.94
N ASN A 482 19.83 5.52 -5.27
CA ASN A 482 20.01 4.09 -5.12
C ASN A 482 20.14 3.71 -3.65
N ILE A 483 19.44 2.65 -3.27
CA ILE A 483 19.58 1.99 -1.98
C ILE A 483 19.79 0.50 -2.20
N VAL A 484 20.80 -0.04 -1.53
CA VAL A 484 21.15 -1.45 -1.53
C VAL A 484 21.03 -1.95 -0.10
N ILE A 485 20.29 -3.05 0.06
CA ILE A 485 20.05 -3.70 1.35
C ILE A 485 20.62 -5.10 1.28
N GLY A 486 21.57 -5.41 2.15
CA GLY A 486 22.12 -6.75 2.32
C GLY A 486 23.38 -6.74 3.19
N GLU A 487 23.76 -7.90 3.69
CA GLU A 487 24.94 -8.03 4.53
C GLU A 487 26.21 -7.67 3.74
N ASN A 488 27.13 -6.91 4.35
CA ASN A 488 28.37 -6.44 3.71
C ASN A 488 28.19 -5.51 2.50
N ALA A 489 26.98 -5.01 2.19
CA ALA A 489 26.74 -4.07 1.11
C ALA A 489 27.69 -2.85 1.19
N LYS A 490 27.82 -2.25 2.38
CA LYS A 490 28.74 -1.12 2.60
C LYS A 490 30.20 -1.49 2.33
N ASN A 491 30.65 -2.65 2.80
CA ASN A 491 32.06 -3.06 2.70
C ASN A 491 32.45 -3.35 1.25
N ARG A 492 31.54 -3.94 0.46
CA ARG A 492 31.80 -4.29 -0.93
C ARG A 492 31.59 -3.13 -1.91
N LEU A 493 30.66 -2.22 -1.63
CA LEU A 493 30.30 -1.15 -2.56
C LEU A 493 30.97 0.20 -2.26
N SER A 494 31.43 0.45 -1.03
CA SER A 494 31.93 1.78 -0.64
C SER A 494 33.16 2.26 -1.40
N GLY A 495 34.00 1.34 -1.90
CA GLY A 495 35.15 1.69 -2.73
C GLY A 495 34.76 2.11 -4.15
N ASP A 496 33.88 1.34 -4.79
CA ASP A 496 33.54 1.48 -6.20
C ASP A 496 32.38 2.45 -6.46
N CYS A 497 31.48 2.57 -5.48
CA CYS A 497 30.27 3.40 -5.53
C CYS A 497 30.35 4.50 -4.47
N PRO A 498 30.97 5.67 -4.70
CA PRO A 498 30.94 6.76 -3.73
C PRO A 498 29.51 7.28 -3.50
N ALA A 499 29.32 8.08 -2.44
CA ALA A 499 28.01 8.64 -2.08
C ALA A 499 27.35 9.45 -3.21
N VAL A 500 28.16 10.11 -4.05
CA VAL A 500 27.71 10.85 -5.24
C VAL A 500 28.62 10.50 -6.41
N ILE A 501 28.03 10.04 -7.51
CA ILE A 501 28.70 9.67 -8.74
C ILE A 501 28.37 10.71 -9.81
N ASN A 502 29.39 11.43 -10.28
CA ASN A 502 29.25 12.44 -11.34
C ASN A 502 30.01 12.05 -12.62
N ASP A 503 30.83 11.01 -12.57
CA ASP A 503 31.69 10.56 -13.68
C ASP A 503 31.07 9.32 -14.34
N PRO A 504 30.89 9.32 -15.68
CA PRO A 504 30.37 8.15 -16.40
C PRO A 504 31.21 6.89 -16.24
N THR A 505 32.53 7.02 -16.16
CA THR A 505 33.43 5.87 -16.00
C THR A 505 33.25 5.26 -14.61
N GLN A 506 33.13 6.09 -13.58
CA GLN A 506 32.85 5.64 -12.22
C GLN A 506 31.45 5.03 -12.08
N ALA A 507 30.46 5.56 -12.78
CA ALA A 507 29.12 4.99 -12.83
C ALA A 507 29.11 3.55 -13.39
N SER A 508 29.83 3.31 -14.49
CA SER A 508 29.96 1.97 -15.06
C SER A 508 30.68 1.00 -14.12
N ILE A 509 31.75 1.46 -13.45
CA ILE A 509 32.45 0.65 -12.43
C ILE A 509 31.49 0.28 -11.30
N CYS A 510 30.77 1.27 -10.75
CA CYS A 510 29.80 1.04 -9.69
C CYS A 510 28.69 0.08 -10.11
N GLU A 511 28.12 0.24 -11.30
CA GLU A 511 27.08 -0.65 -11.82
C GLU A 511 27.57 -2.10 -11.97
N ASN A 512 28.79 -2.30 -12.46
CA ASN A 512 29.40 -3.63 -12.56
C ASN A 512 29.64 -4.24 -11.17
N SER A 513 30.19 -3.47 -10.22
CA SER A 513 30.41 -3.94 -8.84
C SER A 513 29.10 -4.26 -8.13
N LEU A 514 28.04 -3.49 -8.41
CA LEU A 514 26.70 -3.72 -7.89
C LEU A 514 26.08 -5.00 -8.44
N ARG A 515 26.17 -5.23 -9.75
CA ARG A 515 25.71 -6.47 -10.38
C ARG A 515 26.45 -7.68 -9.82
N ASN A 516 27.79 -7.61 -9.73
CA ASN A 516 28.61 -8.65 -9.13
C ASN A 516 28.22 -8.94 -7.66
N TYR A 517 27.90 -7.90 -6.90
CA TYR A 517 27.40 -8.04 -5.53
C TYR A 517 26.02 -8.71 -5.50
N LEU A 518 25.08 -8.32 -6.37
CA LEU A 518 23.73 -8.89 -6.38
C LEU A 518 23.69 -10.33 -6.86
N ASP A 519 24.59 -10.74 -7.76
CA ASP A 519 24.70 -12.12 -8.19
C ASP A 519 25.30 -13.03 -7.10
N ASN A 520 26.22 -12.48 -6.30
CA ASN A 520 26.90 -13.22 -5.23
C ASN A 520 26.99 -12.39 -3.93
N PRO A 521 25.85 -12.10 -3.28
CA PRO A 521 25.82 -11.18 -2.13
C PRO A 521 26.60 -11.73 -0.95
N GLY A 522 26.64 -13.07 -0.80
CA GLY A 522 27.15 -13.70 0.41
C GLY A 522 26.27 -13.36 1.62
N GLY A 523 26.77 -13.65 2.82
CA GLY A 523 26.07 -13.31 4.06
C GLY A 523 24.81 -14.14 4.34
N SER A 524 24.11 -13.71 5.38
CA SER A 524 22.88 -14.28 5.91
C SER A 524 21.64 -13.83 5.14
N GLU A 525 20.66 -14.72 5.05
CA GLU A 525 19.37 -14.42 4.43
C GLU A 525 18.49 -13.62 5.38
N PHE A 526 17.63 -12.79 4.80
CA PHE A 526 16.59 -12.02 5.47
C PHE A 526 15.23 -12.27 4.83
N ILE A 527 14.18 -11.89 5.54
CA ILE A 527 12.80 -11.99 5.07
C ILE A 527 12.50 -10.73 4.26
N LEU A 528 12.25 -10.87 2.96
CA LEU A 528 11.74 -9.80 2.10
C LEU A 528 10.25 -9.98 1.90
N ASP A 529 9.51 -8.93 2.22
CA ASP A 529 8.08 -8.78 2.00
C ASP A 529 7.89 -7.66 0.96
N TYR A 530 7.81 -8.06 -0.30
CA TYR A 530 7.68 -7.13 -1.43
C TYR A 530 6.23 -7.05 -1.86
N MET A 531 5.66 -5.85 -1.83
CA MET A 531 4.31 -5.56 -2.29
C MET A 531 4.37 -4.59 -3.46
N ASP A 532 3.61 -4.87 -4.51
CA ASP A 532 3.38 -3.97 -5.63
C ASP A 532 1.89 -3.64 -5.69
N SER A 533 1.57 -2.38 -5.39
CA SER A 533 0.21 -1.88 -5.18
C SER A 533 -0.13 -0.83 -6.23
N GLU A 534 -1.29 -0.96 -6.87
CA GLU A 534 -1.83 0.02 -7.81
C GLU A 534 -2.96 0.79 -7.14
N VAL A 535 -2.87 2.12 -7.16
CA VAL A 535 -3.82 3.04 -6.55
C VAL A 535 -4.35 3.99 -7.62
N SER A 536 -5.66 3.95 -7.87
CA SER A 536 -6.30 4.96 -8.73
C SER A 536 -6.72 6.17 -7.93
N ILE A 537 -6.56 7.37 -8.49
CA ILE A 537 -6.93 8.63 -7.84
C ILE A 537 -7.75 9.50 -8.80
N VAL A 538 -9.05 9.58 -8.56
CA VAL A 538 -9.96 10.44 -9.32
C VAL A 538 -10.18 11.75 -8.56
N MET A 539 -10.17 12.89 -9.26
CA MET A 539 -10.35 14.20 -8.64
C MET A 539 -11.58 14.91 -9.20
N GLN A 540 -12.40 15.49 -8.32
CA GLN A 540 -13.55 16.27 -8.72
C GLN A 540 -13.49 17.65 -8.07
N SER A 541 -13.67 18.69 -8.88
CA SER A 541 -13.85 20.04 -8.34
C SER A 541 -15.13 20.09 -7.50
N GLY A 542 -15.04 20.64 -6.28
CA GLY A 542 -16.16 20.82 -5.37
C GLY A 542 -17.14 21.93 -5.78
N ALA A 543 -16.99 22.52 -6.98
CA ALA A 543 -17.93 23.49 -7.53
C ALA A 543 -19.21 22.77 -8.03
N LEU A 544 -20.18 22.63 -7.13
CA LEU A 544 -21.61 22.54 -7.46
C LEU A 544 -22.30 23.85 -7.08
#